data_AF-A0A9R1CYH8-F1
#
_entry.id   AF-A0A9R1CYH8-F1
#
_cell.length_a   1.000
_cell.length_b   1.000
_cell.length_c   1.000
_cell.angle_alpha   90.00
_cell.angle_beta   90.00
_cell.angle_gamma   90.00
#
_symmetry.space_group_name_H-M   'P 1'
#
loop_
_entity.id
_entity.type
_entity.pdbx_description
1 polymer ?
#
loop_
_entity_poly.entity_id
_entity_poly.type
_entity_poly.pdbx_seq_one_letter_code
_entity_poly.pdbx_strand_id
1 'polypeptide(L)'
;MNKILFNKNYGMEDAAIAGTKTMLRRIIRFKDFGSRVVRYTPLPKTKGSARYHLEDGTTVVDYETQSTYRVGEIVAIGQSYADVKKYYEKKGKDSTEYQAFIKEVEGKDIDLHRAGSKDKFLVKPYLMPHHIRILSIKSQRLQDITEEECLAEGIGFDESQSSHKFYVEDKRTGARCSFPTGREAFAFFISQTEKNIRNVWQKNPPVYVYTFETID
;
A
#
# COMPACT_ATOMS: atom_id res chain seq x y z
N MET A 1 9.70 9.61 -11.16
CA MET A 1 9.64 8.57 -10.11
C MET A 1 8.21 8.47 -9.61
N ASN A 2 7.68 7.27 -9.43
CA ASN A 2 6.35 7.07 -8.86
C ASN A 2 6.41 7.12 -7.32
N LYS A 3 5.25 7.34 -6.68
CA LYS A 3 5.11 7.20 -5.22
C LYS A 3 4.05 6.18 -4.84
N ILE A 4 4.15 5.72 -3.61
CA ILE A 4 3.20 4.82 -2.95
C ILE A 4 2.79 5.41 -1.61
N LEU A 5 1.50 5.29 -1.29
CA LEU A 5 0.97 5.75 -0.02
C LEU A 5 0.52 4.54 0.78
N PHE A 6 1.11 4.37 1.96
CA PHE A 6 0.71 3.40 2.97
C PHE A 6 -0.20 4.05 4.01
N ASN A 7 -1.01 3.28 4.72
CA ASN A 7 -1.89 3.85 5.74
C ASN A 7 -1.11 4.18 7.03
N LYS A 8 -0.89 5.47 7.30
CA LYS A 8 -0.17 5.92 8.51
C LYS A 8 -0.96 5.66 9.79
N ASN A 9 -2.30 5.74 9.74
CA ASN A 9 -3.15 5.53 10.91
C ASN A 9 -3.11 4.08 11.40
N TYR A 10 -2.72 3.13 10.55
CA TYR A 10 -2.53 1.73 10.94
C TYR A 10 -1.05 1.31 10.97
N GLY A 11 -0.11 2.26 11.03
CA GLY A 11 1.33 1.97 11.13
C GLY A 11 1.96 1.37 9.87
N MET A 12 1.24 1.28 8.75
CA MET A 12 1.73 0.62 7.53
C MET A 12 2.86 1.39 6.84
N GLU A 13 2.91 2.71 7.05
CA GLU A 13 3.99 3.57 6.56
C GLU A 13 5.28 3.29 7.33
N ASP A 14 5.22 3.31 8.66
CA ASP A 14 6.37 3.01 9.52
C ASP A 14 6.86 1.57 9.33
N ALA A 15 5.94 0.61 9.18
CA ALA A 15 6.28 -0.79 8.92
C ALA A 15 6.97 -0.99 7.56
N ALA A 16 6.57 -0.24 6.52
CA ALA A 16 7.25 -0.27 5.23
C ALA A 16 8.65 0.34 5.34
N ILE A 17 8.79 1.48 6.02
CA ILE A 17 10.11 2.12 6.25
C ILE A 17 11.04 1.19 7.06
N ALA A 18 10.51 0.49 8.06
CA ALA A 18 11.26 -0.46 8.87
C ALA A 18 11.56 -1.79 8.16
N GLY A 19 11.00 -2.02 6.96
CA GLY A 19 11.17 -3.27 6.21
C GLY A 19 10.40 -4.47 6.76
N THR A 20 9.52 -4.28 7.75
CA THR A 20 8.67 -5.36 8.29
C THR A 20 7.44 -5.62 7.41
N LYS A 21 6.93 -4.58 6.73
CA LYS A 21 5.95 -4.73 5.66
C LYS A 21 6.69 -4.83 4.33
N THR A 22 6.56 -5.97 3.66
CA THR A 22 7.25 -6.30 2.39
C THR A 22 6.26 -6.65 1.27
N MET A 23 4.95 -6.57 1.55
CA MET A 23 3.90 -6.86 0.59
C MET A 23 2.83 -5.78 0.57
N LEU A 24 2.22 -5.57 -0.59
CA LEU A 24 1.07 -4.70 -0.78
C LEU A 24 0.09 -5.30 -1.79
N ARG A 25 -1.20 -5.30 -1.44
CA ARG A 25 -2.31 -5.56 -2.36
C ARG A 25 -2.98 -4.28 -2.84
N ARG A 26 -3.28 -4.22 -4.14
CA ARG A 26 -4.10 -3.17 -4.76
C ARG A 26 -5.29 -3.79 -5.47
N ILE A 27 -6.49 -3.35 -5.09
CA ILE A 27 -7.73 -3.80 -5.71
C ILE A 27 -7.76 -3.38 -7.18
N ILE A 28 -8.03 -4.34 -8.04
CA ILE A 28 -8.30 -4.09 -9.45
C ILE A 28 -9.74 -3.59 -9.55
N ARG A 29 -9.89 -2.33 -9.96
CA ARG A 29 -11.20 -1.69 -10.05
C ARG A 29 -11.82 -1.99 -11.41
N PHE A 30 -12.96 -2.66 -11.40
CA PHE A 30 -13.86 -2.76 -12.54
C PHE A 30 -15.06 -1.83 -12.31
N LYS A 31 -15.82 -1.54 -13.37
CA LYS A 31 -17.10 -0.83 -13.21
C LYS A 31 -18.05 -1.62 -12.29
N ASP A 32 -17.98 -2.95 -12.32
CA ASP A 32 -18.82 -3.84 -11.53
C ASP A 32 -17.99 -4.85 -10.71
N PHE A 33 -17.97 -4.67 -9.39
CA PHE A 33 -17.31 -5.60 -8.45
C PHE A 33 -18.09 -6.91 -8.23
N GLY A 34 -19.25 -7.07 -8.87
CA GLY A 34 -20.10 -8.27 -8.77
C GLY A 34 -19.75 -9.37 -9.77
N SER A 35 -18.92 -9.07 -10.78
CA SER A 35 -18.59 -10.02 -11.84
C SER A 35 -17.58 -11.07 -11.35
N ARG A 36 -17.83 -12.33 -11.72
CA ARG A 36 -16.91 -13.43 -11.43
C ARG A 36 -15.75 -13.38 -12.43
N VAL A 37 -14.52 -13.25 -11.93
CA VAL A 37 -13.33 -13.55 -12.74
C VAL A 37 -13.35 -15.06 -13.03
N VAL A 38 -13.56 -15.42 -14.29
CA VAL A 38 -13.62 -16.82 -14.74
C VAL A 38 -12.27 -17.27 -15.30
N ARG A 39 -11.47 -16.34 -15.85
CA ARG A 39 -10.12 -16.61 -16.34
C ARG A 39 -9.22 -15.41 -16.18
N TYR A 40 -7.96 -15.69 -15.86
CA TYR A 40 -6.86 -14.74 -15.76
C TYR A 40 -5.76 -15.15 -16.75
N THR A 41 -5.30 -14.21 -17.57
CA THR A 41 -4.18 -14.43 -18.48
C THR A 41 -3.16 -13.31 -18.28
N PRO A 42 -1.96 -13.62 -17.73
CA PRO A 42 -0.86 -12.66 -17.71
C PRO A 42 -0.51 -12.23 -19.13
N LEU A 43 -0.29 -10.93 -19.35
CA LEU A 43 0.11 -10.41 -20.65
C LEU A 43 1.65 -10.26 -20.66
N PRO A 44 2.40 -11.12 -21.38
CA PRO A 44 3.86 -11.18 -21.26
C PRO A 44 4.57 -9.89 -21.70
N LYS A 45 3.94 -9.11 -22.58
CA LYS A 45 4.53 -7.92 -23.21
C LYS A 45 4.34 -6.63 -22.41
N THR A 46 3.59 -6.65 -21.31
CA THR A 46 3.02 -5.42 -20.72
C THR A 46 3.41 -5.19 -19.27
N LYS A 47 4.59 -5.66 -18.85
CA LYS A 47 5.23 -5.32 -17.56
C LYS A 47 4.31 -5.44 -16.33
N GLY A 48 3.46 -6.48 -16.29
CA GLY A 48 2.54 -6.76 -15.17
C GLY A 48 1.05 -6.57 -15.48
N SER A 49 0.68 -6.28 -16.73
CA SER A 49 -0.74 -6.22 -17.11
C SER A 49 -1.33 -7.63 -17.27
N ALA A 50 -2.64 -7.72 -17.13
CA ALA A 50 -3.35 -8.97 -17.28
C ALA A 50 -4.73 -8.75 -17.93
N ARG A 51 -5.16 -9.79 -18.65
CA ARG A 51 -6.52 -9.89 -19.17
C ARG A 51 -7.36 -10.70 -18.19
N TYR A 52 -8.47 -10.11 -17.78
CA TYR A 52 -9.47 -10.72 -16.91
C TYR A 52 -10.73 -10.98 -17.74
N HIS A 53 -11.20 -12.22 -17.73
CA HIS A 53 -12.49 -12.57 -18.28
C HIS A 53 -13.51 -12.51 -17.15
N LEU A 54 -14.39 -11.51 -17.21
CA LEU A 54 -15.40 -11.23 -16.20
C LEU A 54 -16.76 -11.72 -16.69
N GLU A 55 -17.44 -12.54 -15.91
CA GLU A 55 -18.81 -12.96 -16.14
C GLU A 55 -19.75 -12.17 -15.23
N ASP A 56 -20.65 -11.40 -15.81
CA ASP A 56 -21.67 -10.62 -15.10
C ASP A 56 -23.04 -11.33 -15.01
N GLY A 57 -23.07 -12.62 -15.33
CA GLY A 57 -24.29 -13.45 -15.35
C GLY A 57 -25.03 -13.43 -16.69
N THR A 58 -24.64 -12.57 -17.64
CA THR A 58 -25.23 -12.51 -18.98
C THR A 58 -24.19 -12.59 -20.10
N THR A 59 -23.01 -12.00 -19.90
CA THR A 59 -21.93 -11.99 -20.89
C THR A 59 -20.57 -12.18 -20.23
N VAL A 60 -19.59 -12.64 -21.04
CA VAL A 60 -18.18 -12.63 -20.65
C VAL A 60 -17.52 -11.42 -21.33
N VAL A 61 -17.01 -10.50 -20.52
CA VAL A 61 -16.30 -9.30 -20.98
C VAL A 61 -14.81 -9.44 -20.69
N ASP A 62 -14.00 -9.15 -21.70
CA ASP A 62 -12.54 -9.07 -21.56
C ASP A 62 -12.14 -7.70 -21.00
N TYR A 63 -11.47 -7.70 -19.85
CA TYR A 63 -10.97 -6.50 -19.21
C TYR A 63 -9.45 -6.56 -19.11
N GLU A 64 -8.77 -5.64 -19.79
CA GLU A 64 -7.33 -5.46 -19.67
C GLU A 64 -7.02 -4.35 -18.67
N THR A 65 -6.21 -4.68 -17.68
CA THR A 65 -5.71 -3.71 -16.69
C THR A 65 -4.19 -3.85 -16.61
N GLN A 66 -3.53 -2.72 -16.33
CA GLN A 66 -2.10 -2.66 -16.10
C GLN A 66 -1.81 -2.53 -14.60
N SER A 67 -0.78 -3.23 -14.12
CA SER A 67 -0.25 -2.98 -12.78
C SER A 67 0.23 -1.54 -12.67
N THR A 68 0.11 -0.95 -11.49
CA THR A 68 0.54 0.44 -11.23
C THR A 68 2.06 0.57 -11.27
N TYR A 69 2.76 -0.47 -10.80
CA TYR A 69 4.22 -0.51 -10.73
C TYR A 69 4.78 -1.67 -11.58
N ARG A 70 6.09 -1.67 -11.78
CA ARG A 70 6.84 -2.66 -12.55
C ARG A 70 7.88 -3.36 -11.69
N VAL A 71 8.21 -4.61 -12.03
CA VAL A 71 9.33 -5.31 -11.40
C VAL A 71 10.64 -4.53 -11.63
N GLY A 72 11.41 -4.35 -10.57
CA GLY A 72 12.64 -3.55 -10.54
C GLY A 72 12.40 -2.04 -10.38
N GLU A 73 11.16 -1.56 -10.36
CA GLU A 73 10.86 -0.15 -10.21
C GLU A 73 11.16 0.34 -8.78
N ILE A 74 11.85 1.48 -8.70
CA ILE A 74 12.05 2.22 -7.45
C ILE A 74 10.90 3.20 -7.27
N VAL A 75 10.20 3.07 -6.15
CA VAL A 75 9.01 3.83 -5.81
C VAL A 75 9.22 4.52 -4.47
N ALA A 76 8.96 5.83 -4.41
CA ALA A 76 9.06 6.59 -3.19
C ALA A 76 7.90 6.30 -2.23
N ILE A 77 8.18 6.14 -0.94
CA ILE A 77 7.16 6.11 0.11
C ILE A 77 6.72 7.56 0.35
N GLY A 78 5.47 7.87 -0.01
CA GLY A 78 4.93 9.22 0.17
C GLY A 78 4.63 9.52 1.63
N GLN A 79 5.47 10.35 2.23
CA GLN A 79 5.33 10.90 3.58
C GLN A 79 4.97 12.38 3.51
N SER A 80 4.25 12.91 4.50
CA SER A 80 3.97 14.35 4.54
C SER A 80 5.27 15.16 4.63
N TYR A 81 5.30 16.37 4.05
CA TYR A 81 6.51 17.21 4.18
C TYR A 81 6.85 17.55 5.63
N ALA A 82 5.85 17.59 6.53
CA ALA A 82 6.07 17.77 7.95
C ALA A 82 6.83 16.59 8.58
N ASP A 83 6.53 15.36 8.16
CA ASP A 83 7.23 14.16 8.63
C ASP A 83 8.65 14.07 8.04
N VAL A 84 8.81 14.39 6.75
CA VAL A 84 10.13 14.44 6.09
C VAL A 84 11.03 15.48 6.73
N LYS A 85 10.49 16.67 7.06
CA LYS A 85 11.24 17.70 7.79
C LYS A 85 11.73 17.17 9.14
N LYS A 86 10.86 16.53 9.93
CA LYS A 86 11.23 15.92 11.21
C LYS A 86 12.28 14.82 11.07
N TYR A 87 12.22 14.02 10.00
CA TYR A 87 13.21 12.99 9.71
C TYR A 87 14.61 13.60 9.55
N TYR A 88 14.75 14.62 8.70
CA TYR A 88 16.03 15.28 8.49
C TYR A 88 16.51 16.08 9.70
N GLU A 89 15.60 16.71 10.45
CA GLU A 89 15.96 17.41 11.69
C GLU A 89 16.60 16.47 12.72
N LYS A 90 16.18 15.20 12.76
CA LYS A 90 16.81 14.16 13.60
C LYS A 90 18.13 13.64 13.03
N LYS A 91 18.25 13.55 11.70
CA LYS A 91 19.46 13.04 11.01
C LYS A 91 20.59 14.07 10.96
N GLY A 92 20.26 15.36 11.04
CA GLY A 92 21.20 16.48 10.99
C GLY A 92 20.82 17.48 9.88
N LYS A 93 20.68 18.75 10.26
CA LYS A 93 20.23 19.84 9.38
C LYS A 93 21.27 20.28 8.34
N ASP A 94 22.51 19.81 8.46
CA ASP A 94 23.60 20.22 7.58
C ASP A 94 23.70 19.34 6.32
N SER A 95 22.83 18.33 6.17
CA SER A 95 22.86 17.48 4.97
C SER A 95 22.44 18.26 3.72
N THR A 96 23.14 18.01 2.62
CA THR A 96 22.81 18.58 1.30
C THR A 96 21.37 18.26 0.88
N GLU A 97 20.89 17.07 1.26
CA GLU A 97 19.53 16.58 1.05
C GLU A 97 18.49 17.46 1.77
N TYR A 98 18.73 17.78 3.05
CA TYR A 98 17.84 18.65 3.81
C TYR A 98 17.80 20.07 3.26
N GLN A 99 18.95 20.62 2.88
CA GLN A 99 19.03 21.96 2.29
C GLN A 99 18.30 22.02 0.95
N ALA A 100 18.43 20.99 0.11
CA ALA A 100 17.68 20.87 -1.14
C ALA A 100 16.17 20.75 -0.87
N PHE A 101 15.78 19.93 0.11
CA PHE A 101 14.39 19.76 0.53
C PHE A 101 13.78 21.08 1.00
N ILE A 102 14.42 21.79 1.93
CA ILE A 102 13.94 23.08 2.46
C ILE A 102 13.90 24.13 1.38
N LYS A 103 14.92 24.24 0.53
CA LYS A 103 14.93 25.20 -0.58
C LYS A 103 13.75 24.99 -1.53
N GLU A 104 13.37 23.76 -1.79
CA GLU A 104 12.20 23.48 -2.63
C GLU A 104 10.89 23.69 -1.87
N VAL A 105 10.78 23.16 -0.65
CA VAL A 105 9.53 23.14 0.14
C VAL A 105 9.19 24.48 0.77
N GLU A 106 10.17 25.31 1.10
CA GLU A 106 9.97 26.63 1.71
C GLU A 106 10.23 27.77 0.71
N GLY A 107 10.90 27.50 -0.42
CA GLY A 107 11.32 28.53 -1.39
C GLY A 107 10.44 28.66 -2.64
N LYS A 108 9.65 27.66 -3.03
CA LYS A 108 8.73 27.71 -4.19
C LYS A 108 7.31 27.43 -3.71
N ASP A 109 6.29 28.09 -4.25
CA ASP A 109 4.85 27.76 -4.06
C ASP A 109 4.44 27.31 -2.64
N ILE A 110 4.49 28.25 -1.70
CA ILE A 110 4.29 28.00 -0.26
C ILE A 110 2.94 27.35 0.06
N ASP A 111 1.92 27.57 -0.78
CA ASP A 111 0.58 27.04 -0.59
C ASP A 111 0.52 25.55 -0.93
N LEU A 112 1.15 25.11 -2.02
CA LEU A 112 1.32 23.68 -2.33
C LEU A 112 2.08 22.94 -1.24
N HIS A 113 3.08 23.57 -0.61
CA HIS A 113 3.84 22.94 0.46
C HIS A 113 3.11 22.89 1.79
N ARG A 114 2.34 23.92 2.14
CA ARG A 114 1.41 23.85 3.28
C ARG A 114 0.39 22.73 3.09
N ALA A 115 -0.10 22.56 1.87
CA ALA A 115 -1.00 21.47 1.53
C ALA A 115 -0.30 20.10 1.63
N GLY A 116 0.89 19.92 1.03
CA GLY A 116 1.69 18.69 1.12
C GLY A 116 2.23 18.35 2.53
N SER A 117 2.33 19.35 3.40
CA SER A 117 2.66 19.16 4.82
C SER A 117 1.51 18.53 5.61
N LYS A 118 0.27 18.71 5.15
CA LYS A 118 -0.94 18.13 5.76
C LYS A 118 -1.41 16.89 5.01
N ASP A 119 -1.23 16.86 3.71
CA ASP A 119 -1.73 15.84 2.80
C ASP A 119 -0.62 15.20 1.96
N LYS A 120 -0.31 13.95 2.26
CA LYS A 120 0.67 13.14 1.53
C LYS A 120 0.27 12.78 0.10
N PHE A 121 -0.99 13.00 -0.29
CA PHE A 121 -1.36 12.90 -1.71
C PHE A 121 -0.72 13.99 -2.58
N LEU A 122 -0.28 15.11 -1.99
CA LEU A 122 0.29 16.24 -2.72
C LEU A 122 1.83 16.28 -2.74
N VAL A 123 2.49 15.32 -2.09
CA VAL A 123 3.96 15.32 -1.97
C VAL A 123 4.64 14.84 -3.25
N LYS A 124 5.82 15.37 -3.55
CA LYS A 124 6.58 15.00 -4.72
C LYS A 124 7.47 13.78 -4.44
N PRO A 125 7.44 12.73 -5.28
CA PRO A 125 8.19 11.50 -5.05
C PRO A 125 9.70 11.69 -4.84
N TYR A 126 10.33 12.56 -5.63
CA TYR A 126 11.77 12.79 -5.59
C TYR A 126 12.26 13.59 -4.35
N LEU A 127 11.34 14.06 -3.50
CA LEU A 127 11.65 14.71 -2.23
C LEU A 127 11.48 13.76 -1.03
N MET A 128 11.12 12.50 -1.27
CA MET A 128 10.91 11.52 -0.21
C MET A 128 12.24 10.85 0.16
N PRO A 129 12.51 10.65 1.47
CA PRO A 129 13.76 10.05 1.93
C PRO A 129 13.75 8.52 1.86
N HIS A 130 12.58 7.90 1.73
CA HIS A 130 12.42 6.45 1.76
C HIS A 130 11.80 5.90 0.48
N HIS A 131 12.31 4.77 0.05
CA HIS A 131 12.01 4.13 -1.21
C HIS A 131 11.91 2.63 -1.03
N ILE A 132 11.12 2.03 -1.91
CA ILE A 132 11.01 0.58 -2.06
C ILE A 132 11.37 0.18 -3.48
N ARG A 133 11.86 -1.05 -3.63
CA ARG A 133 12.04 -1.70 -4.93
C ARG A 133 11.01 -2.81 -5.08
N ILE A 134 10.23 -2.75 -6.15
CA ILE A 134 9.26 -3.82 -6.47
C ILE A 134 10.01 -5.06 -6.96
N LEU A 135 9.82 -6.19 -6.27
CA LEU A 135 10.51 -7.45 -6.55
C LEU A 135 9.68 -8.37 -7.44
N SER A 136 8.39 -8.50 -7.16
CA SER A 136 7.50 -9.33 -7.97
C SER A 136 6.07 -8.76 -8.00
N ILE A 137 5.35 -9.15 -9.04
CA ILE A 137 3.95 -8.78 -9.24
C ILE A 137 3.20 -10.05 -9.59
N LYS A 138 2.14 -10.35 -8.85
CA LYS A 138 1.17 -11.40 -9.19
C LYS A 138 -0.25 -10.87 -9.05
N SER A 139 -1.23 -11.66 -9.46
CA SER A 139 -2.63 -11.39 -9.12
C SER A 139 -3.29 -12.61 -8.51
N GLN A 140 -4.20 -12.37 -7.58
CA GLN A 140 -5.01 -13.41 -6.91
C GLN A 140 -6.35 -12.80 -6.47
N ARG A 141 -7.24 -13.58 -5.86
CA ARG A 141 -8.39 -12.99 -5.16
C ARG A 141 -7.96 -12.41 -3.81
N LEU A 142 -8.64 -11.36 -3.38
CA LEU A 142 -8.37 -10.69 -2.09
C LEU A 142 -8.32 -11.68 -0.92
N GLN A 143 -9.22 -12.66 -0.92
CA GLN A 143 -9.35 -13.68 0.12
C GLN A 143 -8.36 -14.85 0.00
N ASP A 144 -7.62 -14.96 -1.10
CA ASP A 144 -6.58 -15.99 -1.29
C ASP A 144 -5.27 -15.62 -0.57
N ILE A 145 -5.33 -14.66 0.36
CA ILE A 145 -4.20 -14.25 1.19
C ILE A 145 -3.88 -15.34 2.24
N THR A 146 -2.61 -15.70 2.37
CA THR A 146 -2.14 -16.63 3.41
C THR A 146 -1.80 -15.91 4.71
N GLU A 147 -1.55 -16.62 5.81
CA GLU A 147 -1.17 -15.99 7.07
C GLU A 147 0.20 -15.29 6.98
N GLU A 148 1.17 -15.92 6.30
CA GLU A 148 2.49 -15.34 6.03
C GLU A 148 2.36 -14.04 5.23
N GLU A 149 1.45 -14.04 4.25
CA GLU A 149 1.16 -12.83 3.47
C GLU A 149 0.44 -11.76 4.29
N CYS A 150 -0.37 -12.12 5.29
CA CYS A 150 -0.94 -11.14 6.22
C CYS A 150 0.17 -10.45 7.03
N LEU A 151 1.15 -11.21 7.52
CA LEU A 151 2.31 -10.65 8.23
C LEU A 151 3.13 -9.75 7.31
N ALA A 152 3.40 -10.18 6.07
CA ALA A 152 4.11 -9.37 5.08
C ALA A 152 3.33 -8.09 4.68
N GLU A 153 2.00 -8.09 4.83
CA GLU A 153 1.16 -6.90 4.68
C GLU A 153 1.21 -5.96 5.90
N GLY A 154 1.92 -6.32 6.97
CA GLY A 154 2.07 -5.51 8.18
C GLY A 154 1.01 -5.79 9.24
N ILE A 155 0.26 -6.89 9.16
CA ILE A 155 -0.57 -7.36 10.27
C ILE A 155 0.34 -7.78 11.42
N GLY A 156 0.04 -7.29 12.62
CA GLY A 156 0.82 -7.61 13.81
C GLY A 156 0.58 -9.03 14.28
N PHE A 157 1.59 -9.62 14.93
CA PHE A 157 1.51 -10.94 15.54
C PHE A 157 2.11 -10.90 16.95
N ASP A 158 1.44 -11.57 17.88
CA ASP A 158 1.78 -11.59 19.30
C ASP A 158 1.74 -13.03 19.82
N GLU A 159 2.92 -13.63 19.92
CA GLU A 159 3.10 -15.02 20.35
C GLU A 159 2.67 -15.27 21.79
N SER A 160 2.58 -14.23 22.63
CA SER A 160 2.19 -14.36 24.04
C SER A 160 0.70 -14.70 24.21
N GLN A 161 -0.13 -14.43 23.19
CA GLN A 161 -1.56 -14.66 23.25
C GLN A 161 -1.89 -16.11 22.89
N SER A 162 -2.85 -16.71 23.60
CA SER A 162 -3.23 -18.11 23.37
C SER A 162 -4.15 -18.29 22.16
N SER A 163 -5.11 -17.37 21.95
CA SER A 163 -6.17 -17.54 20.94
C SER A 163 -6.32 -16.39 19.94
N HIS A 164 -5.85 -15.18 20.25
CA HIS A 164 -5.99 -13.99 19.39
C HIS A 164 -4.62 -13.34 19.13
N LYS A 165 -3.80 -14.05 18.37
CA LYS A 165 -2.38 -13.68 18.14
C LYS A 165 -2.21 -12.57 17.11
N PHE A 166 -3.11 -12.46 16.14
CA PHE A 166 -2.99 -11.46 15.08
C PHE A 166 -3.66 -10.16 15.50
N TYR A 167 -3.15 -9.00 15.08
CA TYR A 167 -3.75 -7.73 15.45
C TYR A 167 -3.55 -6.61 14.45
N VAL A 168 -4.44 -5.63 14.55
CA VAL A 168 -4.38 -4.34 13.84
C VAL A 168 -4.47 -3.24 14.90
N GLU A 169 -3.56 -2.28 14.84
CA GLU A 169 -3.50 -1.16 15.78
C GLU A 169 -3.80 0.15 15.07
N ASP A 170 -4.75 0.93 15.59
CA ASP A 170 -4.98 2.31 15.15
C ASP A 170 -4.04 3.26 15.92
N LYS A 171 -2.99 3.71 15.24
CA LYS A 171 -1.98 4.64 15.77
C LYS A 171 -2.54 6.00 16.17
N ARG A 172 -3.76 6.37 15.76
CA ARG A 172 -4.40 7.62 16.22
C ARG A 172 -4.96 7.49 17.64
N THR A 173 -5.49 6.32 17.97
CA THR A 173 -6.22 6.09 19.23
C THR A 173 -5.48 5.20 20.21
N GLY A 174 -4.47 4.45 19.73
CA GLY A 174 -3.82 3.38 20.46
C GLY A 174 -4.68 2.12 20.59
N ALA A 175 -5.87 2.09 19.98
CA ALA A 175 -6.75 0.93 20.03
C ALA A 175 -6.16 -0.24 19.23
N ARG A 176 -6.09 -1.41 19.87
CA ARG A 176 -5.65 -2.66 19.26
C ARG A 176 -6.83 -3.61 19.15
N CYS A 177 -7.11 -4.07 17.93
CA CYS A 177 -8.08 -5.13 17.66
C CYS A 177 -7.31 -6.43 17.39
N SER A 178 -7.56 -7.47 18.18
CA SER A 178 -6.90 -8.78 18.05
C SER A 178 -7.85 -9.82 17.48
N PHE A 179 -7.31 -10.77 16.73
CA PHE A 179 -8.03 -11.76 15.93
C PHE A 179 -7.36 -13.14 16.03
N PRO A 180 -8.13 -14.23 15.90
CA PRO A 180 -7.58 -15.59 15.88
C PRO A 180 -6.70 -15.89 14.67
N THR A 181 -7.03 -15.35 13.50
CA THR A 181 -6.31 -15.60 12.24
C THR A 181 -5.82 -14.31 11.60
N GLY A 182 -4.72 -14.40 10.86
CA GLY A 182 -4.19 -13.26 10.10
C GLY A 182 -5.19 -12.75 9.06
N ARG A 183 -5.97 -13.68 8.49
CA ARG A 183 -6.99 -13.39 7.49
C ARG A 183 -8.14 -12.54 8.03
N GLU A 184 -8.60 -12.82 9.25
CA GLU A 184 -9.61 -11.99 9.93
C GLU A 184 -9.08 -10.60 10.26
N ALA A 185 -7.84 -10.51 10.76
CA ALA A 185 -7.17 -9.23 11.01
C ALA A 185 -7.03 -8.41 9.72
N PHE A 186 -6.63 -9.03 8.62
CA PHE A 186 -6.52 -8.38 7.32
C PHE A 186 -7.89 -7.97 6.76
N ALA A 187 -8.93 -8.81 6.93
CA ALA A 187 -10.31 -8.47 6.57
C ALA A 187 -10.81 -7.22 7.31
N PHE A 188 -10.51 -7.13 8.61
CA PHE A 188 -10.80 -5.93 9.39
C PHE A 188 -10.03 -4.73 8.85
N PHE A 189 -8.71 -4.83 8.68
CA PHE A 189 -7.86 -3.75 8.16
C PHE A 189 -8.35 -3.22 6.81
N ILE A 190 -8.63 -4.11 5.85
CA ILE A 190 -9.08 -3.69 4.51
C ILE A 190 -10.46 -3.01 4.56
N SER A 191 -11.35 -3.45 5.44
CA SER A 191 -12.66 -2.81 5.63
C SER A 191 -12.54 -1.37 6.16
N GLN A 192 -11.51 -1.11 6.98
CA GLN A 192 -11.26 0.21 7.54
C GLN A 192 -10.56 1.14 6.55
N THR A 193 -9.79 0.59 5.61
CA THR A 193 -8.95 1.39 4.71
C THR A 193 -9.58 1.60 3.33
N GLU A 194 -10.33 0.63 2.82
CA GLU A 194 -11.03 0.71 1.52
C GLU A 194 -12.50 1.11 1.69
N LYS A 195 -12.75 2.19 2.45
CA LYS A 195 -14.11 2.66 2.82
C LYS A 195 -15.02 2.95 1.62
N ASN A 196 -14.45 3.22 0.46
CA ASN A 196 -15.18 3.49 -0.78
C ASN A 196 -15.76 2.22 -1.42
N ILE A 197 -15.34 1.02 -0.96
CA ILE A 197 -15.81 -0.26 -1.49
C ILE A 197 -16.54 -0.99 -0.36
N ARG A 198 -17.85 -0.78 -0.27
CA ARG A 198 -18.69 -1.49 0.70
C ARG A 198 -18.54 -3.01 0.54
N ASN A 199 -18.34 -3.70 1.66
CA ASN A 199 -18.19 -5.15 1.76
C ASN A 199 -17.07 -5.71 0.84
N VAL A 200 -15.96 -4.96 0.72
CA VAL A 200 -14.82 -5.32 -0.14
C VAL A 200 -14.31 -6.74 0.13
N TRP A 201 -14.27 -7.14 1.40
CA TRP A 201 -13.83 -8.47 1.79
C TRP A 201 -14.75 -9.55 1.23
N GLN A 202 -16.07 -9.42 1.44
CA GLN A 202 -17.08 -10.38 0.98
C GLN A 202 -17.16 -10.47 -0.55
N LYS A 203 -16.97 -9.34 -1.25
CA LYS A 203 -16.93 -9.30 -2.72
C LYS A 203 -15.74 -10.05 -3.31
N ASN A 204 -14.68 -10.23 -2.52
CA ASN A 204 -13.48 -10.95 -2.93
C ASN A 204 -12.93 -10.52 -4.31
N PRO A 205 -12.68 -9.21 -4.53
CA PRO A 205 -12.23 -8.73 -5.83
C PRO A 205 -10.82 -9.27 -6.16
N PRO A 206 -10.45 -9.34 -7.45
CA PRO A 206 -9.06 -9.59 -7.80
C PRO A 206 -8.18 -8.41 -7.38
N VAL A 207 -6.95 -8.72 -7.00
CA VAL A 207 -5.93 -7.77 -6.55
C VAL A 207 -4.63 -7.99 -7.30
N TYR A 208 -3.87 -6.92 -7.51
CA TYR A 208 -2.43 -7.03 -7.74
C TYR A 208 -1.74 -7.17 -6.39
N VAL A 209 -0.87 -8.17 -6.26
CA VAL A 209 0.02 -8.36 -5.11
C VAL A 209 1.42 -7.98 -5.55
N TYR A 210 1.99 -7.00 -4.86
CA TYR A 210 3.36 -6.56 -5.03
C TYR A 210 4.17 -7.07 -3.85
N THR A 211 5.30 -7.73 -4.12
CA THR A 211 6.36 -7.87 -3.12
C THR A 211 7.40 -6.80 -3.35
N PHE A 212 8.00 -6.31 -2.28
CA PHE A 212 8.99 -5.26 -2.34
C PHE A 212 9.98 -5.36 -1.18
N GLU A 213 11.12 -4.72 -1.35
CA GLU A 213 12.10 -4.47 -0.28
C GLU A 213 12.29 -2.97 -0.10
N THR A 214 12.60 -2.57 1.12
CA THR A 214 13.02 -1.20 1.46
C THR A 214 14.51 -1.07 1.17
N ILE A 215 14.92 0.04 0.55
CA ILE A 215 16.29 0.17 -0.02
C ILE A 215 17.11 1.32 0.57
N ASP A 216 16.60 1.99 1.61
CA ASP A 216 17.23 3.12 2.29
C ASP A 216 17.51 2.82 3.77
#